data_AF-A0A4Q2ZWU5-F1
#
_entry.id   AF-A0A4Q2ZWU5-F1
#
_cell.length_a   1.000
_cell.length_b   1.000
_cell.length_c   1.000
_cell.angle_alpha   90.00
_cell.angle_beta   90.00
_cell.angle_gamma   90.00
#
_symmetry.space_group_name_H-M   'P 1'
#
loop_
_entity.id
_entity.type
_entity.pdbx_description
1 polymer ?
#
loop_
_entity_poly.entity_id
_entity_poly.type
_entity_poly.pdbx_seq_one_letter_code
_entity_poly.pdbx_strand_id
1 'polypeptide(L)'
;MGYGLIAIDKNKVSLVEMGVLQLAKNKDHAERLELIFRKMETLIKLHKPKAVAIEAPFFGKNVQSMLKLGRAQGVAIAAAMMHGLQAVEYAPKKVKQSITGRGNATKEQVWQMLQHTLHFKEDVRFMDATDAVGVALCHHYQSRIPTADSEPSKVNIPAGAKKKPGWESFISANPGRVKIS
;
A
#
# COMPACT_ATOMS: atom_id res chain seq x y z
N MET A 1 7.52 11.34 -2.63
CA MET A 1 6.43 10.36 -2.75
C MET A 1 6.39 9.92 -4.20
N GLY A 2 6.66 8.65 -4.47
CA GLY A 2 6.54 8.08 -5.81
C GLY A 2 5.08 7.77 -6.17
N TYR A 3 4.77 7.80 -7.45
CA TYR A 3 3.54 7.27 -8.01
C TYR A 3 3.85 6.51 -9.30
N GLY A 4 3.00 5.53 -9.61
CA GLY A 4 3.13 4.70 -10.80
C GLY A 4 1.76 4.24 -11.27
N LEU A 5 1.57 4.22 -12.59
CA LEU A 5 0.37 3.77 -13.26
C LEU A 5 0.75 2.72 -14.29
N ILE A 6 0.06 1.59 -14.23
CA ILE A 6 0.19 0.50 -15.20
C ILE A 6 -1.15 0.30 -15.91
N ALA A 7 -1.10 -0.06 -17.18
CA ALA A 7 -2.23 -0.53 -17.95
C ALA A 7 -2.16 -2.06 -18.07
N ILE A 8 -3.33 -2.67 -18.04
CA ILE A 8 -3.50 -4.12 -18.18
C ILE A 8 -4.43 -4.35 -19.35
N ASP A 9 -3.91 -4.96 -20.42
CA ASP A 9 -4.69 -5.45 -21.55
C ASP A 9 -4.57 -6.97 -21.59
N LYS A 10 -5.65 -7.66 -21.19
CA LYS A 10 -5.70 -9.12 -20.99
C LYS A 10 -4.58 -9.60 -20.06
N ASN A 11 -3.49 -10.10 -20.63
CA ASN A 11 -2.33 -10.62 -19.92
C ASN A 11 -1.09 -9.72 -20.04
N LYS A 12 -1.16 -8.65 -20.83
CA LYS A 12 -0.04 -7.74 -21.05
C LYS A 12 -0.14 -6.58 -20.07
N VAL A 13 0.93 -6.37 -19.31
CA VAL A 13 1.08 -5.22 -18.42
C VAL A 13 2.06 -4.24 -19.07
N SER A 14 1.73 -2.95 -19.07
CA SER A 14 2.59 -1.89 -19.57
C SER A 14 2.62 -0.70 -18.62
N LEU A 15 3.77 -0.04 -18.53
CA LEU A 15 3.90 1.22 -17.80
C LEU A 15 3.21 2.34 -18.57
N VAL A 16 2.36 3.12 -17.90
CA VAL A 16 1.66 4.29 -18.49
C VAL A 16 2.35 5.58 -18.07
N GLU A 17 2.55 5.75 -16.77
CA GLU A 17 3.20 6.93 -16.19
C GLU A 17 3.84 6.54 -14.86
N MET A 18 5.00 7.10 -14.55
CA MET A 18 5.55 7.08 -13.20
C MET A 18 6.26 8.39 -12.90
N GLY A 19 6.38 8.72 -11.62
CA GLY A 19 7.04 9.95 -11.23
C GLY A 19 7.20 10.09 -9.73
N VAL A 20 7.95 11.12 -9.33
CA VAL A 20 8.20 11.45 -7.93
C VAL A 20 7.72 12.86 -7.65
N LEU A 21 6.82 13.02 -6.68
CA LEU A 21 6.46 14.33 -6.14
C LEU A 21 7.59 14.82 -5.24
N GLN A 22 8.19 15.94 -5.63
CA GLN A 22 9.22 16.65 -4.84
C GLN A 22 8.57 17.50 -3.76
N LEU A 23 8.20 16.88 -2.63
CA LEU A 23 7.54 17.55 -1.51
C LEU A 23 8.47 18.46 -0.68
N ALA A 24 9.80 18.28 -0.81
CA ALA A 24 10.79 18.99 0.01
C ALA A 24 10.89 20.49 -0.30
N LYS A 25 10.39 20.93 -1.47
CA LYS A 25 10.40 22.34 -1.89
C LYS A 25 9.41 23.21 -1.12
N ASN A 26 8.38 22.61 -0.53
CA ASN A 26 7.39 23.30 0.30
C ASN A 26 7.82 23.27 1.77
N LYS A 27 7.81 24.42 2.45
CA LYS A 27 8.22 24.51 3.86
C LYS A 27 7.12 24.02 4.80
N ASP A 28 5.86 24.25 4.46
CA ASP A 28 4.74 23.85 5.29
C ASP A 28 4.29 22.40 5.04
N HIS A 29 3.82 21.73 6.09
CA HIS A 29 3.36 20.36 6.01
C HIS A 29 1.99 20.23 5.34
N ALA A 30 1.07 21.17 5.58
CA ALA A 30 -0.25 21.12 4.99
C ALA A 30 -0.18 21.36 3.46
N GLU A 31 0.67 22.28 3.00
CA GLU A 31 0.95 22.46 1.57
C GLU A 31 1.41 21.17 0.87
N ARG A 32 2.27 20.39 1.53
CA ARG A 32 2.73 19.09 1.00
C ARG A 32 1.58 18.10 0.87
N LEU A 33 0.67 18.07 1.84
CA LEU A 33 -0.51 17.21 1.81
C LEU A 33 -1.49 17.66 0.71
N GLU A 34 -1.73 18.96 0.57
CA GLU A 34 -2.54 19.51 -0.52
C GLU A 34 -1.97 19.11 -1.90
N LEU A 35 -0.66 19.21 -2.09
CA LEU A 35 0.01 18.83 -3.32
C LEU A 35 -0.20 17.34 -3.66
N ILE A 36 -0.14 16.47 -2.65
CA ILE A 36 -0.43 15.03 -2.80
C ILE A 36 -1.88 14.83 -3.25
N PHE A 37 -2.84 15.47 -2.57
CA PHE A 37 -4.25 15.36 -2.92
C PHE A 37 -4.53 15.81 -4.36
N ARG A 38 -4.07 17.00 -4.74
CA ARG A 38 -4.27 17.56 -6.09
C ARG A 38 -3.63 16.71 -7.18
N LYS A 39 -2.43 16.16 -6.93
CA LYS A 39 -1.77 15.29 -7.89
C LYS A 39 -2.50 13.96 -8.05
N MET A 40 -2.99 13.37 -6.95
CA MET A 40 -3.83 12.17 -7.01
C MET A 40 -5.12 12.43 -7.79
N GLU A 41 -5.83 13.53 -7.49
CA GLU A 41 -7.04 13.93 -8.20
C GLU A 41 -6.78 14.09 -9.70
N THR A 42 -5.67 14.74 -10.07
CA THR A 42 -5.26 14.93 -11.47
C THR A 42 -5.04 13.59 -12.17
N LEU A 43 -4.27 12.68 -11.55
CA LEU A 43 -3.99 11.36 -12.11
C LEU A 43 -5.26 10.52 -12.26
N ILE A 44 -6.15 10.56 -11.27
CA ILE A 44 -7.41 9.81 -11.29
C ILE A 44 -8.34 10.34 -12.39
N LYS A 45 -8.50 11.66 -12.50
CA LYS A 45 -9.37 12.27 -13.54
C LYS A 45 -8.82 12.02 -14.95
N LEU A 46 -7.51 12.11 -15.13
CA LEU A 46 -6.86 11.92 -16.42
C LEU A 46 -6.92 10.47 -16.90
N HIS A 47 -6.55 9.52 -16.02
CA HIS A 47 -6.32 8.14 -16.42
C HIS A 47 -7.47 7.18 -16.06
N LYS A 48 -8.41 7.59 -15.21
CA LYS A 48 -9.56 6.79 -14.74
C LYS A 48 -9.16 5.35 -14.31
N PRO A 49 -8.21 5.21 -13.37
CA PRO A 49 -7.77 3.90 -12.92
C PRO A 49 -8.92 3.12 -12.26
N LYS A 50 -8.84 1.79 -12.26
CA LYS A 50 -9.86 0.93 -11.64
C LYS A 50 -9.68 0.77 -10.12
N ALA A 51 -8.47 0.93 -9.63
CA ALA A 51 -8.12 0.77 -8.23
C ALA A 51 -6.85 1.56 -7.91
N VAL A 52 -6.62 1.82 -6.63
CA VAL A 52 -5.37 2.39 -6.11
C VAL A 52 -4.74 1.37 -5.17
N ALA A 53 -3.42 1.18 -5.30
CA ALA A 53 -2.66 0.29 -4.45
C ALA A 53 -1.58 1.08 -3.72
N ILE A 54 -1.37 0.77 -2.44
CA ILE A 54 -0.45 1.51 -1.55
C ILE A 54 0.40 0.51 -0.78
N GLU A 55 1.67 0.82 -0.56
CA GLU A 55 2.51 0.03 0.34
C GLU A 55 2.13 0.30 1.80
N ALA A 56 1.84 -0.75 2.57
CA ALA A 56 1.53 -0.59 3.99
C ALA A 56 2.76 -0.06 4.75
N PRO A 57 2.58 0.88 5.69
CA PRO A 57 3.69 1.44 6.44
C PRO A 57 4.36 0.35 7.29
N PHE A 58 5.69 0.24 7.19
CA PHE A 58 6.47 -0.69 8.02
C PHE A 58 6.80 -0.05 9.36
N PHE A 59 6.65 -0.77 10.47
CA PHE A 59 7.01 -0.29 11.81
C PHE A 59 8.50 0.04 11.88
N GLY A 60 8.83 1.33 11.74
CA GLY A 60 10.18 1.87 11.86
C GLY A 60 10.49 2.37 13.27
N LYS A 61 11.79 2.59 13.55
CA LYS A 61 12.28 3.11 14.84
C LYS A 61 11.88 4.57 15.12
N ASN A 62 11.51 5.35 14.09
CA ASN A 62 11.20 6.78 14.21
C ASN A 62 9.71 7.08 13.99
N VAL A 63 9.01 7.36 15.10
CA VAL A 63 7.57 7.65 15.14
C VAL A 63 7.20 8.90 14.33
N GLN A 64 8.05 9.94 14.31
CA GLN A 64 7.74 11.17 13.58
C GLN A 64 7.75 10.96 12.07
N SER A 65 8.72 10.21 11.56
CA SER A 65 8.76 9.85 10.13
C SER A 65 7.57 8.99 9.74
N MET A 66 7.20 8.03 10.60
CA MET A 66 6.01 7.20 10.41
C MET A 66 4.72 8.03 10.37
N LEU A 67 4.56 9.01 11.27
CA LEU A 67 3.39 9.89 11.28
C LEU A 67 3.31 10.75 10.02
N LYS A 68 4.45 11.27 9.54
CA LYS A 68 4.51 12.03 8.28
C LYS A 68 4.12 11.17 7.07
N LEU A 69 4.61 9.93 7.01
CA LEU A 69 4.25 8.97 5.97
C LEU A 69 2.75 8.62 6.03
N GLY A 70 2.23 8.29 7.21
CA GLY A 70 0.82 7.95 7.39
C GLY A 70 -0.13 9.08 7.01
N ARG A 71 0.21 10.34 7.30
CA ARG A 71 -0.57 11.50 6.84
C ARG A 71 -0.59 11.62 5.32
N ALA A 72 0.56 11.44 4.67
CA ALA A 72 0.65 11.47 3.21
C ALA A 72 -0.19 10.35 2.56
N GLN A 73 -0.10 9.13 3.10
CA GLN A 73 -0.88 7.99 2.63
C GLN A 73 -2.38 8.18 2.87
N GLY A 74 -2.77 8.66 4.05
CA GLY A 74 -4.18 8.96 4.37
C GLY A 74 -4.80 9.96 3.40
N VAL A 75 -4.05 10.99 3.00
CA VAL A 75 -4.51 11.96 2.00
C VAL A 75 -4.63 11.34 0.60
N ALA A 76 -3.68 10.47 0.21
CA ALA A 76 -3.77 9.75 -1.06
C ALA A 76 -4.97 8.78 -1.09
N ILE A 77 -5.24 8.08 0.02
CA ILE A 77 -6.41 7.21 0.19
C ILE A 77 -7.71 8.03 0.12
N ALA A 78 -7.78 9.15 0.83
CA ALA A 78 -8.94 10.04 0.81
C ALA A 78 -9.23 10.53 -0.62
N ALA A 79 -8.20 10.95 -1.37
CA ALA A 79 -8.36 11.34 -2.77
C ALA A 79 -8.92 10.20 -3.63
N ALA A 80 -8.43 8.97 -3.45
CA ALA A 80 -8.97 7.80 -4.16
C ALA A 80 -10.44 7.54 -3.82
N MET A 81 -10.78 7.55 -2.53
CA MET A 81 -12.15 7.30 -2.04
C MET A 81 -13.15 8.36 -2.53
N MET A 82 -12.74 9.63 -2.62
CA MET A 82 -13.57 10.71 -3.16
C MET A 82 -13.98 10.48 -4.63
N HIS A 83 -13.22 9.65 -5.36
CA HIS A 83 -13.53 9.23 -6.72
C HIS A 83 -14.14 7.82 -6.81
N GLY A 84 -14.57 7.24 -5.69
CA GLY A 84 -15.17 5.90 -5.63
C GLY A 84 -14.18 4.76 -5.88
N LEU A 85 -12.87 5.02 -5.78
CA LEU A 85 -11.84 4.01 -5.97
C LEU A 85 -11.52 3.29 -4.66
N GLN A 86 -11.40 1.97 -4.73
CA GLN A 86 -10.86 1.18 -3.63
C GLN A 86 -9.34 1.42 -3.53
N ALA A 87 -8.88 1.75 -2.32
CA ALA A 87 -7.48 1.75 -1.96
C ALA A 87 -7.12 0.43 -1.26
N VAL A 88 -6.15 -0.31 -1.79
CA VAL A 88 -5.71 -1.59 -1.24
C VAL A 88 -4.27 -1.49 -0.78
N GLU A 89 -4.00 -1.94 0.44
CA GLU A 89 -2.67 -1.89 1.04
C GLU A 89 -1.94 -3.23 0.94
N TYR A 90 -0.62 -3.18 0.67
CA TYR A 90 0.23 -4.35 0.59
C TYR A 90 1.47 -4.22 1.46
N ALA A 91 1.76 -5.25 2.27
CA ALA A 91 2.98 -5.28 3.06
C ALA A 91 4.23 -5.30 2.14
N PRO A 92 5.35 -4.64 2.54
CA PRO A 92 6.58 -4.60 1.73
C PRO A 92 7.07 -5.99 1.30
N LYS A 93 7.00 -6.96 2.22
CA LYS A 93 7.38 -8.36 1.96
C LYS A 93 6.49 -9.00 0.89
N LYS A 94 5.20 -8.66 0.86
CA LYS A 94 4.25 -9.15 -0.14
C LYS A 94 4.55 -8.57 -1.51
N VAL A 95 4.81 -7.27 -1.61
CA VAL A 95 5.22 -6.60 -2.85
C VAL A 95 6.46 -7.29 -3.45
N LYS A 96 7.51 -7.47 -2.63
CA LYS A 96 8.74 -8.17 -3.03
C LYS A 96 8.47 -9.60 -3.51
N GLN A 97 7.65 -10.35 -2.76
CA GLN A 97 7.30 -11.73 -3.10
C GLN A 97 6.52 -11.81 -4.42
N SER A 98 5.55 -10.92 -4.64
CA SER A 98 4.73 -10.93 -5.86
C SER A 98 5.54 -10.60 -7.11
N ILE A 99 6.59 -9.78 -7.00
CA ILE A 99 7.41 -9.38 -8.14
C ILE A 99 8.56 -10.37 -8.40
N THR A 100 9.25 -10.81 -7.35
CA THR A 100 10.52 -11.56 -7.47
C THR A 100 10.39 -13.04 -7.09
N GLY A 101 9.22 -13.46 -6.60
CA GLY A 101 9.02 -14.78 -5.97
C GLY A 101 9.59 -14.90 -4.54
N ARG A 102 10.34 -13.90 -4.05
CA ARG A 102 11.00 -13.95 -2.74
C ARG A 102 10.71 -12.69 -1.91
N GLY A 103 10.15 -12.87 -0.71
CA GLY A 103 9.81 -11.74 0.17
C GLY A 103 11.01 -10.95 0.72
N ASN A 104 12.20 -11.55 0.73
CA ASN A 104 13.44 -10.93 1.22
C ASN A 104 14.31 -10.33 0.12
N ALA A 105 13.77 -10.15 -1.10
CA ALA A 105 14.53 -9.57 -2.21
C ALA A 105 15.02 -8.14 -1.92
N THR A 106 16.16 -7.79 -2.53
CA THR A 106 16.72 -6.43 -2.45
C THR A 106 15.93 -5.46 -3.35
N LYS A 107 16.10 -4.15 -3.14
CA LYS A 107 15.41 -3.15 -3.98
C LYS A 107 15.87 -3.23 -5.44
N GLU A 108 17.14 -3.54 -5.65
CA GLU A 108 17.77 -3.70 -6.97
C GLU A 108 17.18 -4.90 -7.71
N GLN A 109 16.95 -6.01 -7.01
CA GLN A 109 16.30 -7.19 -7.59
C GLN A 109 14.86 -6.89 -8.01
N VAL A 110 14.09 -6.18 -7.16
CA VAL A 110 12.74 -5.73 -7.51
C VAL A 110 12.78 -4.84 -8.75
N TRP A 111 13.69 -3.87 -8.79
CA TRP A 111 13.87 -2.97 -9.92
C TRP A 111 14.15 -3.70 -11.23
N GLN A 112 15.14 -4.60 -11.25
CA GLN A 112 15.49 -5.38 -12.44
C GLN A 112 14.30 -6.20 -12.95
N MET A 113 13.54 -6.81 -12.03
CA MET A 113 12.33 -7.56 -12.37
C MET A 113 11.23 -6.67 -12.96
N LEU A 114 11.06 -5.44 -12.44
CA LEU A 114 10.11 -4.48 -12.99
C LEU A 114 10.52 -4.02 -14.39
N GLN A 115 11.80 -3.70 -14.61
CA GLN A 115 12.32 -3.34 -15.94
C GLN A 115 12.09 -4.46 -16.95
N HIS A 116 12.34 -5.71 -16.55
CA HIS A 116 12.11 -6.87 -17.41
C HIS A 116 10.61 -7.06 -17.72
N THR A 117 9.74 -6.94 -16.71
CA THR A 117 8.30 -7.19 -16.86
C THR A 117 7.61 -6.10 -17.67
N LEU A 118 7.94 -4.84 -17.40
CA LEU A 118 7.25 -3.67 -17.96
C LEU A 118 8.00 -3.02 -19.14
N HIS A 119 9.15 -3.59 -19.51
CA HIS A 119 9.94 -3.21 -20.69
C HIS A 119 10.34 -1.72 -20.74
N PHE A 120 10.70 -1.13 -19.60
CA PHE A 120 11.16 0.26 -19.54
C PHE A 120 12.63 0.36 -19.17
N LYS A 121 13.30 1.40 -19.69
CA LYS A 121 14.72 1.71 -19.46
C LYS A 121 14.83 3.08 -18.78
N GLU A 122 14.37 3.17 -17.55
CA GLU A 122 14.55 4.39 -16.75
C GLU A 122 15.74 4.28 -15.78
N ASP A 123 16.18 5.45 -15.30
CA ASP A 123 17.36 5.65 -14.45
C ASP A 123 17.01 5.46 -12.96
N VAL A 124 18.00 5.11 -12.13
CA VAL A 124 17.92 4.87 -10.68
C VAL A 124 17.35 6.06 -9.91
N ARG A 125 17.39 7.27 -10.50
CA ARG A 125 16.81 8.49 -9.91
C ARG A 125 15.30 8.40 -9.62
N PHE A 126 14.61 7.37 -10.13
CA PHE A 126 13.18 7.14 -9.92
C PHE A 126 12.86 6.01 -8.92
N MET A 127 13.79 5.59 -8.05
CA MET A 127 13.55 4.49 -7.09
C MET A 127 12.23 4.57 -6.31
N ASP A 128 11.82 5.77 -5.85
CA ASP A 128 10.51 5.93 -5.18
C ASP A 128 9.33 5.64 -6.11
N ALA A 129 9.43 6.03 -7.38
CA ALA A 129 8.41 5.75 -8.39
C ALA A 129 8.40 4.26 -8.77
N THR A 130 9.58 3.62 -8.79
CA THR A 130 9.72 2.17 -8.95
C THR A 130 8.99 1.40 -7.86
N ASP A 131 9.15 1.80 -6.60
CA ASP A 131 8.45 1.16 -5.49
C ASP A 131 6.92 1.27 -5.70
N ALA A 132 6.42 2.42 -6.16
CA ALA A 132 5.01 2.61 -6.50
C ALA A 132 4.53 1.73 -7.68
N VAL A 133 5.34 1.59 -8.74
CA VAL A 133 5.05 0.68 -9.86
C VAL A 133 5.03 -0.77 -9.38
N GLY A 134 5.93 -1.14 -8.47
CA GLY A 134 5.96 -2.46 -7.85
C GLY A 134 4.70 -2.77 -7.07
N VAL A 135 4.18 -1.80 -6.30
CA VAL A 135 2.91 -1.93 -5.58
C VAL A 135 1.75 -2.10 -6.55
N ALA A 136 1.71 -1.35 -7.65
CA ALA A 136 0.67 -1.49 -8.68
C ALA A 136 0.71 -2.89 -9.35
N LEU A 137 1.90 -3.39 -9.68
CA LEU A 137 2.06 -4.73 -10.24
C LEU A 137 1.67 -5.83 -9.24
N CYS A 138 2.04 -5.66 -7.97
CA CYS A 138 1.61 -6.54 -6.88
C CYS A 138 0.09 -6.61 -6.79
N HIS A 139 -0.60 -5.46 -6.88
CA HIS A 139 -2.05 -5.43 -6.89
C HIS A 139 -2.64 -6.21 -8.06
N HIS A 140 -2.11 -6.01 -9.28
CA HIS A 140 -2.52 -6.78 -10.45
C HIS A 140 -2.41 -8.29 -10.21
N TYR A 141 -1.27 -8.77 -9.72
CA TYR A 141 -1.07 -10.20 -9.46
C TYR A 141 -1.99 -10.74 -8.36
N GLN A 142 -2.26 -9.98 -7.31
CA GLN A 142 -3.19 -10.44 -6.26
C GLN A 142 -4.64 -10.45 -6.72
N SER A 143 -5.05 -9.51 -7.58
CA SER A 143 -6.40 -9.47 -8.14
C SER A 143 -6.67 -10.59 -9.16
N ARG A 144 -5.64 -11.30 -9.63
CA ARG A 144 -5.76 -12.43 -10.57
C ARG A 144 -5.85 -13.80 -9.90
N ILE A 145 -5.46 -13.91 -8.63
CA ILE A 145 -5.60 -15.17 -7.90
C ILE A 145 -7.10 -15.35 -7.65
N PRO A 146 -7.74 -16.42 -8.15
CA PRO A 146 -9.11 -16.72 -7.78
C PRO A 146 -9.12 -16.96 -6.28
N THR A 147 -9.63 -16.01 -5.51
CA THR A 147 -9.89 -16.24 -4.10
C THR A 147 -11.05 -17.20 -4.04
N ALA A 148 -10.86 -18.36 -3.43
CA ALA A 148 -11.94 -19.32 -3.19
C ALA A 148 -13.09 -18.70 -2.37
N ASP A 149 -12.87 -17.54 -1.73
CA ASP A 149 -13.87 -16.74 -1.04
C ASP A 149 -13.67 -15.27 -1.40
N SER A 150 -14.52 -14.71 -2.26
CA SER A 150 -14.53 -13.28 -2.61
C SER A 150 -15.64 -12.54 -1.87
N GLU A 151 -15.40 -12.21 -0.60
CA GLU A 151 -15.97 -10.97 -0.05
C GLU A 151 -14.90 -9.87 -0.11
N PRO A 152 -15.23 -8.68 -0.64
CA PRO A 152 -14.31 -7.55 -0.59
C PRO A 152 -14.12 -7.14 0.87
N SER A 153 -12.87 -7.12 1.32
CA SER A 153 -12.47 -6.50 2.59
C SER A 153 -12.90 -5.02 2.59
N LYS A 154 -14.12 -4.77 3.06
CA LYS A 154 -14.60 -3.45 3.46
C LYS A 154 -13.66 -2.94 4.54
N VAL A 155 -13.32 -1.65 4.47
CA VAL A 155 -12.64 -0.93 5.54
C VAL A 155 -13.38 -1.22 6.84
N ASN A 156 -12.75 -1.96 7.74
CA ASN A 156 -13.37 -2.42 8.97
C ASN A 156 -13.28 -1.28 10.00
N ILE A 157 -14.29 -0.41 10.03
CA ILE A 157 -14.61 0.36 11.24
C ILE A 157 -15.30 -0.64 12.18
N PRO A 158 -14.73 -0.98 13.35
CA PRO A 158 -15.30 -2.03 14.18
C PRO A 158 -16.58 -1.53 14.84
N ALA A 159 -17.73 -1.84 14.23
CA ALA A 159 -19.00 -1.96 14.90
C ALA A 159 -19.18 -3.43 15.31
N GLY A 160 -19.09 -3.72 16.61
CA GLY A 160 -19.39 -5.04 17.16
C GLY A 160 -18.16 -5.86 17.53
N ALA A 161 -17.69 -5.68 18.77
CA ALA A 161 -16.74 -6.56 19.42
C ALA A 161 -17.27 -8.00 19.50
N LYS A 162 -16.55 -8.97 18.93
CA LYS A 162 -16.65 -10.38 19.35
C LYS A 162 -15.81 -10.55 20.62
N LYS A 163 -16.48 -10.88 21.73
CA LYS A 163 -15.92 -11.06 23.07
C LYS A 163 -14.69 -11.99 23.05
N LYS A 164 -13.55 -11.48 23.54
CA LYS A 164 -12.44 -12.32 24.00
C LYS A 164 -12.93 -13.17 25.20
N PRO A 165 -12.40 -14.39 25.40
CA PRO A 165 -12.79 -15.20 26.56
C PRO A 165 -12.45 -14.41 27.83
N GLY A 166 -13.47 -14.23 28.67
CA GLY A 166 -13.38 -13.40 29.87
C GLY A 166 -12.45 -14.00 30.91
N TRP A 167 -12.08 -13.16 31.88
CA TRP A 167 -11.32 -13.52 33.09
C TRP A 167 -11.83 -14.80 33.79
N GLU A 168 -13.13 -15.06 33.72
CA GLU A 168 -13.79 -16.27 34.23
C GLU A 168 -13.32 -17.55 33.53
N SER A 169 -13.16 -17.51 32.20
CA SER A 169 -12.63 -18.63 31.41
C SER A 169 -11.16 -18.89 31.71
N PHE A 170 -10.40 -17.84 32.06
CA PHE A 170 -9.00 -17.95 32.45
C PHE A 170 -8.83 -18.58 33.84
N ILE A 171 -9.68 -18.20 34.81
CA ILE A 171 -9.72 -18.78 36.15
C ILE A 171 -10.15 -20.26 36.08
N SER A 172 -11.18 -20.59 35.30
CA SER A 172 -11.64 -21.96 35.12
C SER A 172 -10.57 -22.88 34.53
N ALA A 173 -9.67 -22.36 33.69
CA ALA A 173 -8.57 -23.12 33.09
C ALA A 173 -7.33 -23.19 33.99
N ASN A 174 -7.24 -22.40 35.06
CA ASN A 174 -6.05 -22.31 35.92
C ASN A 174 -6.42 -22.20 37.42
N PRO A 175 -7.13 -23.19 38.00
CA PRO A 175 -7.66 -23.11 39.36
C PRO A 175 -6.60 -23.01 40.46
N GLY A 176 -5.34 -23.41 40.21
CA GLY A 176 -4.25 -23.36 41.19
C GLY A 176 -3.45 -22.05 41.26
N ARG A 177 -3.77 -21.03 40.44
CA ARG A 177 -2.97 -19.80 40.32
C ARG A 177 -3.49 -18.61 41.11
N VAL A 178 -4.62 -18.74 41.81
CA VAL A 178 -5.19 -17.64 42.61
C VAL A 178 -4.91 -17.91 44.09
N LYS A 179 -3.77 -17.43 44.60
CA LYS A 179 -3.59 -17.23 46.05
C LYS A 179 -4.11 -15.84 46.39
N ILE A 180 -5.20 -15.79 47.15
CA ILE A 180 -5.72 -14.55 47.75
C ILE A 180 -4.91 -14.34 49.04
N SER A 181 -4.13 -13.27 49.09
CA SER A 181 -3.60 -12.69 50.33
C SER A 181 -4.45 -11.51 50.73
#